data_AF-A0A7Y7VRU5-F1
#
_entry.id   AF-A0A7Y7VRU5-F1
#
_cell.length_a   1.000
_cell.length_b   1.000
_cell.length_c   1.000
_cell.angle_alpha   90.00
_cell.angle_beta   90.00
_cell.angle_gamma   90.00
#
_symmetry.space_group_name_H-M   'P 1'
#
loop_
_entity.id
_entity.type
_entity.pdbx_description
1 polymer ?
#
loop_
_entity_poly.entity_id
_entity_poly.type
_entity_poly.pdbx_seq_one_letter_code
_entity_poly.pdbx_strand_id
1 'polypeptide(L)' 'LQPQTLVPGHYLGDAAHSVAAAQFTADYIKAFDEETAKAQDSTQLIAAMKQRYPDLGEASSLELSAKVAKGEMKW' A
#
# COMPACT_ATOMS: atom_id res chain seq x y z
N LEU A 1 -5.74 -20.90 9.41
CA LEU A 1 -5.01 -21.55 8.31
C LEU A 1 -3.53 -21.14 8.39
N GLN A 2 -2.59 -22.03 8.08
CA GLN A 2 -1.14 -21.75 7.99
C GLN A 2 -0.66 -22.13 6.57
N PRO A 3 -0.90 -21.28 5.56
CA PRO A 3 -0.55 -21.62 4.18
C PRO A 3 0.97 -21.65 3.99
N GLN A 4 1.48 -22.73 3.39
CA GLN A 4 2.92 -22.89 3.08
C GLN A 4 3.32 -22.21 1.76
N THR A 5 2.34 -21.92 0.89
CA THR A 5 2.57 -21.34 -0.44
C THR A 5 1.58 -20.22 -0.71
N LEU A 6 2.09 -19.07 -1.14
CA LEU A 6 1.31 -17.93 -1.63
C LEU A 6 1.59 -17.71 -3.11
N VAL A 7 0.54 -17.58 -3.92
CA VAL A 7 0.64 -17.26 -5.35
C VAL A 7 0.19 -15.81 -5.55
N PRO A 8 1.11 -14.86 -5.84
CA PRO A 8 0.77 -13.46 -6.00
C PRO A 8 0.10 -13.18 -7.35
N GLY A 9 -0.88 -12.28 -7.36
CA GLY A 9 -1.56 -11.83 -8.59
C GLY A 9 -0.83 -10.72 -9.36
N HIS A 10 0.02 -9.93 -8.69
CA HIS A 10 0.87 -8.88 -9.26
C HIS A 10 2.19 -8.84 -8.48
N TYR A 11 3.34 -8.73 -9.17
CA TYR A 11 4.64 -8.72 -8.50
C TYR A 11 5.74 -8.01 -9.30
N LEU A 12 6.65 -7.34 -8.58
CA LEU A 12 7.86 -6.71 -9.12
C LEU A 12 9.06 -7.67 -9.00
N GLY A 13 9.30 -8.50 -10.02
CA GLY A 13 10.47 -9.39 -10.08
C GLY A 13 10.25 -10.81 -9.55
N ASP A 14 11.16 -11.32 -8.74
CA ASP A 14 11.05 -12.67 -8.16
C ASP A 14 10.28 -12.64 -6.84
N ALA A 15 9.01 -13.02 -6.92
CA ALA A 15 8.09 -13.00 -5.79
C ALA A 15 8.46 -14.05 -4.80
N ALA A 16 9.01 -13.63 -3.66
CA ALA A 16 9.08 -14.52 -2.52
C ALA A 16 7.66 -14.99 -2.25
N HIS A 17 7.34 -16.22 -2.68
CA HIS A 17 6.10 -17.00 -2.50
C HIS A 17 5.84 -17.32 -1.03
N SER A 18 6.11 -16.34 -0.18
CA SER A 18 6.39 -16.43 1.23
C SER A 18 5.34 -15.63 1.97
N VAL A 19 5.09 -16.04 3.21
CA VAL A 19 4.19 -15.35 4.14
C VAL A 19 4.57 -13.87 4.32
N ALA A 20 5.84 -13.50 4.10
CA ALA A 20 6.32 -12.13 4.17
C ALA A 20 5.62 -11.19 3.16
N ALA A 21 5.26 -11.67 1.98
CA ALA A 21 4.54 -10.85 1.00
C ALA A 21 3.10 -10.55 1.47
N ALA A 22 2.41 -11.54 2.03
CA ALA A 22 1.07 -11.34 2.61
C ALA A 22 1.12 -10.43 3.85
N GLN A 23 2.15 -10.59 4.69
CA GLN A 23 2.38 -9.73 5.85
C GLN A 23 2.62 -8.28 5.41
N PHE A 24 3.49 -8.07 4.41
CA PHE A 24 3.72 -6.75 3.84
C PHE A 24 2.43 -6.10 3.35
N THR A 25 1.60 -6.82 2.57
CA THR A 25 0.32 -6.28 2.10
C THR A 25 -0.61 -5.92 3.26
N ALA A 26 -0.72 -6.78 4.27
CA ALA A 26 -1.57 -6.52 5.43
C ALA A 26 -1.09 -5.28 6.22
N ASP A 27 0.21 -5.17 6.45
CA ASP A 27 0.82 -4.04 7.15
C ASP A 27 0.66 -2.75 6.36
N TYR A 28 0.84 -2.81 5.04
CA TYR A 28 0.63 -1.67 4.14
C TYR A 28 -0.80 -1.15 4.18
N ILE A 29 -1.80 -2.03 4.07
CA ILE A 29 -3.22 -1.64 4.12
C ILE A 29 -3.54 -1.00 5.47
N LYS A 30 -3.10 -1.61 6.57
CA LYS A 30 -3.32 -1.05 7.91
C LYS A 30 -2.68 0.34 8.05
N ALA A 31 -1.44 0.50 7.59
CA ALA A 31 -0.77 1.78 7.62
C ALA A 31 -1.47 2.83 6.76
N PHE A 32 -1.95 2.44 5.58
CA PHE A 32 -2.69 3.32 4.69
C PHE A 32 -4.00 3.80 5.33
N ASP A 33 -4.77 2.92 5.97
CA ASP A 33 -6.01 3.28 6.68
C ASP A 33 -5.72 4.23 7.86
N GLU A 34 -4.68 3.93 8.65
CA GLU A 34 -4.24 4.78 9.76
C GLU A 34 -3.86 6.19 9.32
N GLU A 35 -3.08 6.32 8.24
CA GLU A 35 -2.65 7.63 7.75
C GLU A 35 -3.76 8.35 6.98
N THR A 36 -4.67 7.62 6.32
CA THR A 36 -5.85 8.22 5.65
C THR A 36 -6.75 8.95 6.63
N ALA A 37 -6.93 8.39 7.84
CA ALA A 37 -7.72 9.00 8.90
C ALA A 37 -7.07 10.28 9.47
N LYS A 38 -5.74 10.42 9.38
CA LYS A 38 -4.97 11.56 9.91
C LYS A 38 -4.76 12.66 8.88
N ALA A 39 -4.51 12.28 7.63
CA ALA A 39 -4.20 13.19 6.54
C ALA A 39 -5.42 14.01 6.15
N GLN A 40 -5.24 15.31 5.91
CA GLN A 40 -6.33 16.17 5.43
C GLN A 40 -6.60 16.00 3.94
N ASP A 41 -5.55 15.73 3.16
CA ASP A 41 -5.57 15.66 1.70
C ASP A 41 -4.65 14.53 1.18
N SER A 42 -4.69 14.28 -0.13
CA SER A 42 -3.90 13.21 -0.75
C SER A 42 -2.40 13.48 -0.66
N THR A 43 -1.96 14.74 -0.67
CA THR A 43 -0.55 15.11 -0.60
C THR A 43 0.05 14.73 0.75
N GLN A 44 -0.68 15.02 1.83
CA GLN A 44 -0.29 14.64 3.20
C GLN A 44 -0.27 13.11 3.36
N LEU A 45 -1.27 12.42 2.80
CA LEU A 45 -1.34 10.95 2.84
C LEU A 45 -0.16 10.31 2.09
N ILE A 46 0.14 10.80 0.88
CA ILE A 46 1.29 10.33 0.08
C ILE A 46 2.59 10.56 0.84
N ALA A 47 2.78 11.75 1.45
CA ALA A 47 3.97 12.05 2.21
C ALA A 47 4.15 11.12 3.41
N ALA A 48 3.09 10.86 4.18
CA ALA A 48 3.11 9.96 5.32
C ALA A 48 3.44 8.51 4.90
N MET A 49 2.84 8.04 3.80
CA MET A 49 3.11 6.70 3.29
C MET A 49 4.52 6.55 2.72
N LYS A 50 5.07 7.56 2.05
CA LYS A 50 6.46 7.57 1.59
C LYS A 50 7.47 7.58 2.75
N GLN A 51 7.12 8.19 3.88
CA GLN A 51 7.96 8.11 5.08
C GLN A 51 7.96 6.71 5.70
N ARG A 52 6.81 6.04 5.73
CA ARG A 52 6.68 4.66 6.27
C ARG A 52 7.27 3.61 5.32
N TYR A 53 7.16 3.82 4.02
CA TYR A 53 7.60 2.90 2.97
C TYR A 53 8.46 3.63 1.92
N PRO A 54 9.70 4.01 2.26
CA PRO A 54 10.56 4.80 1.37
C PRO A 54 10.95 4.05 0.09
N ASP A 55 11.02 2.70 0.15
CA ASP A 55 11.38 1.83 -0.96
C ASP A 55 10.15 1.25 -1.70
N LEU A 56 8.95 1.82 -1.47
CA LEU A 56 7.75 1.38 -2.14
C LEU A 56 7.86 1.62 -3.65
N GLY A 57 7.75 0.54 -4.44
CA GLY A 57 7.58 0.63 -5.89
C GLY A 57 6.22 1.24 -6.28
N GLU A 58 6.02 1.51 -7.57
CA GLU A 58 4.72 1.96 -8.12
C GLU A 58 4.13 3.21 -7.44
N ALA A 59 4.90 4.31 -7.40
CA ALA A 59 4.46 5.58 -6.83
C ALA A 59 3.13 6.11 -7.40
N SER A 60 2.85 5.80 -8.68
CA SER A 60 1.60 6.14 -9.37
C SER A 60 0.37 5.49 -8.75
N SER A 61 0.48 4.23 -8.27
CA SER A 61 -0.61 3.54 -7.58
C SER A 61 -0.92 4.21 -6.25
N LEU A 62 0.10 4.58 -5.46
CA LEU A 62 -0.09 5.32 -4.21
C LEU A 62 -0.77 6.68 -4.46
N GLU A 63 -0.34 7.42 -5.48
CA GLU A 63 -0.93 8.70 -5.84
C GLU A 63 -2.41 8.58 -6.22
N LEU A 64 -2.76 7.59 -7.05
CA LEU A 64 -4.14 7.33 -7.44
C LEU A 64 -5.00 6.94 -6.24
N SER A 65 -4.56 5.95 -5.46
CA SER A 65 -5.30 5.47 -4.28
C SER A 65 -5.49 6.58 -3.25
N ALA A 66 -4.50 7.44 -3.02
CA ALA A 66 -4.62 8.56 -2.09
C ALA A 66 -5.68 9.58 -2.53
N LYS A 67 -5.72 9.93 -3.83
CA LYS A 67 -6.74 10.86 -4.36
C LYS A 67 -8.14 10.29 -4.26
N VAL A 68 -8.30 8.99 -4.52
CA VAL A 68 -9.60 8.31 -4.40
C VAL A 68 -10.03 8.23 -2.93
N ALA A 69 -9.13 7.82 -2.03
CA ALA A 69 -9.42 7.70 -0.59
C ALA A 69 -9.79 9.05 0.05
N LYS A 70 -9.20 10.15 -0.44
CA LYS A 70 -9.50 11.51 0.03
C LYS A 70 -10.68 12.18 -0.70
N GLY A 71 -11.29 11.50 -1.67
CA GLY A 71 -12.44 12.01 -2.43
C GLY A 71 -12.08 13.11 -3.44
N GLU A 72 -10.79 13.31 -3.71
CA GLU A 72 -10.28 14.29 -4.67
C GLU A 72 -10.38 13.79 -6.12
N MET A 73 -10.56 12.48 -6.30
CA MET A 73 -10.79 11.82 -7.59
C MET A 73 -11.90 10.79 -7.45
N LYS A 74 -12.83 10.78 -8.41
CA LYS A 74 -13.82 9.72 -8.52
C LYS A 74 -13.22 8.53 -9.28
N TRP A 75 -13.55 7.33 -8.82
CA TRP A 75 -13.26 6.08 -9.52
C TRP A 75 -14.12 5.95 -10.77
#